data_AF-A0A7S1DJX5-F1
#
_entry.id   AF-A0A7S1DJX5-F1
#
_cell.length_a   1.000
_cell.length_b   1.000
_cell.length_c   1.000
_cell.angle_alpha   90.00
_cell.angle_beta   90.00
_cell.angle_gamma   90.00
#
_symmetry.space_group_name_H-M   'P 1'
#
loop_
_entity.id
_entity.type
_entity.pdbx_description
1 polymer ?
#
loop_
_entity_poly.entity_id
_entity_poly.type
_entity_poly.pdbx_seq_one_letter_code
_entity_poly.pdbx_strand_id
1 'polypeptide(L)'
;DDSPLLFRPRLDPNQWRWGLAFLMQCTTAAFERNVEELVQLGRYSHESLKELVDRTGIEYDRLERGILHFFSSQADFDNGAAGAEIMRRHGVDRRVLGRDEVLKVEPALATFGHRIFGGTFTPSDESGDAKVFTQKLARLCAERGAQLLYEHDILGLQRAGDGIEAVQIAH
;
A
#
# COMPACT_ATOMS: atom_id res chain seq x y z
N ASP A 1 -22.12 -1.52 16.07
CA ASP A 1 -21.68 -2.87 15.70
C ASP A 1 -20.70 -2.94 14.55
N ASP A 2 -20.47 -1.88 13.78
CA ASP A 2 -19.43 -1.85 12.76
C ASP A 2 -18.30 -0.90 13.20
N SER A 3 -17.24 -1.47 13.75
CA SER A 3 -15.99 -0.75 14.05
C SER A 3 -14.86 -1.55 13.44
N PRO A 4 -13.92 -0.93 12.70
CA PRO A 4 -12.88 -1.62 11.93
C PRO A 4 -11.98 -2.54 12.79
N LEU A 5 -12.01 -2.37 14.11
CA LEU A 5 -11.43 -3.28 15.10
C LEU A 5 -12.49 -3.67 16.13
N LEU A 6 -13.29 -4.70 15.81
CA LEU A 6 -14.22 -5.30 16.77
C LEU A 6 -13.47 -6.23 17.74
N PHE A 7 -12.91 -5.67 18.81
CA PHE A 7 -12.26 -6.46 19.85
C PHE A 7 -13.30 -7.06 20.80
N ARG A 8 -13.47 -8.38 20.75
CA ARG A 8 -14.31 -9.14 21.68
C ARG A 8 -13.42 -9.93 22.65
N PRO A 9 -13.29 -9.51 23.91
CA PRO A 9 -12.46 -10.20 24.89
C PRO A 9 -12.90 -11.66 25.04
N ARG A 10 -11.96 -12.58 24.89
CA ARG A 10 -12.11 -14.03 25.07
C ARG A 10 -10.99 -14.51 25.97
N LEU A 11 -11.22 -15.59 26.70
CA LEU A 11 -10.18 -16.27 27.49
C LEU A 11 -9.30 -17.16 26.58
N ASP A 12 -8.78 -16.59 25.50
CA ASP A 12 -7.87 -17.23 24.56
C ASP A 12 -6.46 -16.65 24.73
N PRO A 13 -5.46 -17.46 25.16
CA PRO A 13 -4.07 -17.00 25.30
C PRO A 13 -3.51 -16.36 24.03
N ASN A 14 -3.91 -16.82 22.84
CA ASN A 14 -3.46 -16.24 21.59
C ASN A 14 -4.01 -14.83 21.38
N GLN A 15 -5.27 -14.57 21.78
CA GLN A 15 -5.86 -13.24 21.71
C GLN A 15 -5.10 -12.25 22.60
N TRP A 16 -4.77 -12.64 23.83
CA TRP A 16 -4.04 -11.76 24.74
C TRP A 16 -2.60 -11.53 24.29
N ARG A 17 -1.92 -12.56 23.78
CA ARG A 17 -0.58 -12.43 23.21
C ARG A 17 -0.57 -11.47 22.02
N TRP A 18 -1.53 -11.62 21.11
CA TRP A 18 -1.69 -10.71 19.98
C TRP A 18 -2.03 -9.29 20.45
N GLY A 19 -2.94 -9.14 21.41
CA GLY A 19 -3.33 -7.83 21.95
C GLY A 19 -2.17 -7.08 22.58
N LEU A 20 -1.31 -7.77 23.35
CA LEU A 20 -0.08 -7.19 23.89
C LEU A 20 0.91 -6.82 22.78
N ALA A 21 1.10 -7.69 21.78
CA ALA A 21 1.95 -7.39 20.63
C ALA A 21 1.46 -6.15 19.86
N PHE A 22 0.14 -6.04 19.65
CA PHE A 22 -0.48 -4.88 19.01
C PHE A 22 -0.22 -3.59 19.81
N LEU A 23 -0.46 -3.60 21.13
CA LEU A 23 -0.22 -2.44 21.98
C LEU A 23 1.25 -2.00 21.98
N MET A 24 2.20 -2.95 21.94
CA MET A 24 3.62 -2.62 21.82
C MET A 24 3.94 -1.90 20.50
N GLN A 25 3.16 -2.13 19.44
CA GLN A 25 3.30 -1.44 18.15
C GLN A 25 2.56 -0.10 18.06
N CYS A 26 1.79 0.29 19.08
CA CYS A 26 1.14 1.60 19.15
C CYS A 26 2.04 2.72 19.72
N THR A 27 3.36 2.50 19.79
CA THR A 27 4.33 3.50 20.29
C THR A 27 4.95 4.29 19.15
N THR A 28 5.35 5.55 19.39
CA THR A 28 6.03 6.39 18.39
C THR A 28 7.29 5.71 17.83
N ALA A 29 8.09 5.09 18.69
CA ALA A 29 9.29 4.39 18.27
C ALA A 29 8.99 3.16 17.38
N ALA A 30 7.90 2.43 17.65
CA ALA A 30 7.47 1.35 16.77
C ALA A 30 6.94 1.89 15.44
N PHE A 31 6.17 2.97 15.47
CA PHE A 31 5.69 3.64 14.26
C PHE A 31 6.83 4.08 13.34
N GLU A 32 7.83 4.78 13.87
CA GLU A 32 8.98 5.23 13.06
C GLU A 32 9.73 4.05 12.42
N ARG A 33 10.02 2.98 13.18
CA ARG A 33 10.65 1.76 12.63
C ARG A 33 9.80 1.12 11.53
N ASN A 34 8.50 0.96 11.77
CA ASN A 34 7.61 0.34 10.78
C ASN A 34 7.50 1.20 9.51
N VAL A 35 7.47 2.54 9.64
CA VAL A 35 7.44 3.46 8.50
C VAL A 35 8.74 3.34 7.69
N GLU A 36 9.89 3.25 8.34
CA GLU A 36 11.17 3.04 7.66
C GLU A 36 11.15 1.77 6.80
N GLU A 37 10.74 0.64 7.37
CA GLU A 37 10.65 -0.64 6.66
C GLU A 37 9.65 -0.58 5.50
N LEU A 38 8.47 0.02 5.73
CA LEU A 38 7.45 0.19 4.71
C LEU A 38 7.89 1.11 3.57
N VAL A 39 8.64 2.17 3.86
CA VAL A 39 9.19 3.08 2.84
C VAL A 39 10.19 2.34 1.96
N GLN A 40 11.09 1.53 2.54
CA GLN A 40 12.03 0.73 1.75
C GLN A 40 11.33 -0.29 0.86
N LEU A 41 10.33 -1.00 1.40
CA LEU A 41 9.52 -1.94 0.63
C LEU A 41 8.73 -1.24 -0.48
N GLY A 42 8.15 -0.07 -0.18
CA GLY A 42 7.41 0.74 -1.13
C GLY A 42 8.28 1.22 -2.29
N ARG A 43 9.49 1.73 -2.00
CA ARG A 43 10.45 2.16 -3.02
C ARG A 43 10.88 0.98 -3.90
N TYR A 44 11.21 -0.15 -3.30
CA TYR A 44 11.56 -1.36 -4.05
C TYR A 44 10.42 -1.82 -4.97
N SER A 45 9.17 -1.82 -4.47
CA SER A 45 7.99 -2.15 -5.24
C SER A 45 7.80 -1.21 -6.44
N HIS A 46 7.99 0.10 -6.21
CA HIS A 46 7.87 1.12 -7.26
C HIS A 46 8.92 0.96 -8.36
N GLU A 47 10.19 0.79 -7.98
CA GLU A 47 11.30 0.55 -8.91
C GLU A 47 11.06 -0.75 -9.72
N SER A 48 10.65 -1.81 -9.04
CA SER A 48 10.35 -3.11 -9.67
C SER A 48 9.18 -3.02 -10.67
N LEU A 49 8.14 -2.27 -10.32
CA LEU A 49 6.98 -2.06 -11.19
C LEU A 49 7.40 -1.32 -12.47
N LYS A 50 8.18 -0.24 -12.33
CA LYS A 50 8.69 0.53 -13.46
C LYS A 50 9.55 -0.32 -14.39
N GLU A 51 10.53 -1.04 -13.83
CA GLU A 51 11.37 -1.93 -14.62
C GLU A 51 10.55 -3.00 -15.35
N LEU A 52 9.55 -3.57 -14.68
CA LEU A 52 8.67 -4.57 -15.28
C LEU A 52 7.88 -3.99 -16.44
N VAL A 53 7.28 -2.81 -16.26
CA VAL A 53 6.50 -2.13 -17.30
C VAL A 53 7.39 -1.78 -18.49
N ASP A 54 8.57 -1.20 -18.26
CA ASP A 54 9.52 -0.83 -19.30
C ASP A 54 10.00 -2.05 -20.10
N ARG A 55 10.28 -3.16 -19.41
CA ARG A 55 10.76 -4.40 -20.03
C ARG A 55 9.67 -5.13 -20.82
N THR A 56 8.42 -5.02 -20.40
CA THR A 56 7.31 -5.82 -20.98
C THR A 56 6.42 -5.03 -21.92
N GLY A 57 6.43 -3.69 -21.85
CA GLY A 57 5.54 -2.82 -22.61
C GLY A 57 4.07 -2.94 -22.19
N ILE A 58 3.78 -3.35 -20.95
CA ILE A 58 2.39 -3.45 -20.47
C ILE A 58 1.77 -2.07 -20.36
N GLU A 59 0.74 -1.82 -21.16
CA GLU A 59 -0.15 -0.66 -21.04
C GLU A 59 -1.37 -1.01 -20.16
N TYR A 60 -1.71 -0.17 -19.18
CA TYR A 60 -2.80 -0.43 -18.23
C TYR A 60 -3.44 0.87 -17.71
N ASP A 61 -3.64 1.86 -18.59
CA ASP A 61 -4.16 3.19 -18.22
C ASP A 61 -3.33 3.89 -17.13
N ARG A 62 -2.00 3.73 -17.22
CA ARG A 62 -1.02 4.24 -16.27
C ARG A 62 -0.98 5.77 -16.30
N LEU A 63 -1.06 6.40 -15.12
CA LEU A 63 -0.95 7.85 -14.92
C LEU A 63 0.16 8.15 -13.90
N GLU A 64 1.20 8.84 -14.35
CA GLU A 64 2.29 9.34 -13.50
C GLU A 64 2.03 10.81 -13.13
N ARG A 65 0.91 11.06 -12.44
CA ARG A 65 0.51 12.43 -12.03
C ARG A 65 0.70 12.69 -10.52
N GLY A 66 1.31 11.77 -9.80
CA GLY A 66 1.40 11.81 -8.36
C GLY A 66 0.07 11.56 -7.66
N ILE A 67 0.13 11.47 -6.33
CA ILE A 67 -1.05 11.31 -5.48
C ILE A 67 -1.11 12.44 -4.46
N LEU A 68 -2.25 13.15 -4.47
CA LEU A 68 -2.58 14.21 -3.52
C LEU A 68 -3.53 13.65 -2.45
N HIS A 69 -3.12 13.76 -1.19
CA HIS A 69 -3.99 13.56 -0.04
C HIS A 69 -4.30 14.93 0.58
N PHE A 70 -5.56 15.32 0.67
CA PHE A 70 -5.97 16.56 1.34
C PHE A 70 -6.67 16.25 2.66
N PHE A 71 -6.63 17.21 3.59
CA PHE A 71 -7.17 17.05 4.94
C PHE A 71 -8.25 18.08 5.22
N SER A 72 -9.36 17.61 5.79
CA SER A 72 -10.52 18.44 6.15
C SER A 72 -10.57 18.84 7.63
N SER A 73 -9.53 18.53 8.39
CA SER A 73 -9.35 18.99 9.76
C SER A 73 -7.90 19.41 9.98
N GLN A 74 -7.69 20.38 10.87
CA GLN A 74 -6.35 20.82 11.23
C GLN A 74 -5.54 19.67 11.88
N ALA A 75 -6.17 18.90 12.76
CA ALA A 75 -5.51 17.80 13.47
C ALA A 75 -5.02 16.71 12.49
N ASP A 76 -5.83 16.34 11.49
CA ASP A 76 -5.41 15.36 10.49
C ASP A 76 -4.30 15.90 9.58
N PHE A 77 -4.35 17.20 9.27
CA PHE A 77 -3.28 17.85 8.50
C PHE A 77 -1.96 17.82 9.26
N ASP A 78 -1.96 18.20 10.54
CA ASP A 78 -0.76 18.21 11.38
C ASP A 78 -0.16 16.79 11.51
N ASN A 79 -1.01 15.79 11.73
CA ASN A 79 -0.60 14.38 11.77
C ASN A 79 -0.05 13.91 10.40
N GLY A 80 -0.73 14.26 9.31
CA GLY A 80 -0.31 13.92 7.95
C GLY A 80 1.01 14.57 7.55
N ALA A 81 1.25 15.81 8.00
CA ALA A 81 2.49 16.55 7.80
C ALA A 81 3.66 15.95 8.61
N ALA A 82 3.42 15.58 9.87
CA ALA A 82 4.40 14.86 10.68
C ALA A 82 4.79 13.51 10.04
N GLY A 83 3.81 12.75 9.55
CA GLY A 83 4.05 11.52 8.80
C GLY A 83 4.82 11.75 7.49
N ALA A 84 4.52 12.82 6.75
CA ALA A 84 5.26 13.19 5.54
C ALA A 84 6.74 13.44 5.83
N GLU A 85 7.04 14.15 6.91
CA GLU A 85 8.42 14.46 7.28
C GLU A 85 9.22 13.20 7.62
N ILE A 86 8.60 12.24 8.31
CA ILE A 86 9.24 10.93 8.57
C ILE A 86 9.56 10.24 7.24
N MET A 87 8.60 10.12 6.33
CA MET A 87 8.83 9.47 5.03
C MET A 87 9.90 10.18 4.19
N ARG A 88 9.97 11.52 4.26
CA ARG A 88 11.02 12.33 3.60
C ARG A 88 12.42 12.00 4.11
N ARG A 89 12.59 11.79 5.42
CA ARG A 89 13.89 11.35 5.99
C ARG A 89 14.35 10.01 5.41
N HIS A 90 13.42 9.18 4.94
CA HIS A 90 13.69 7.88 4.31
C HIS A 90 13.65 7.92 2.77
N GLY A 91 13.69 9.11 2.15
CA GLY A 91 13.90 9.29 0.71
C GLY A 91 12.65 9.39 -0.16
N VAL A 92 11.45 9.50 0.43
CA VAL A 92 10.21 9.75 -0.33
C VAL A 92 10.00 11.25 -0.52
N ASP A 93 9.83 11.73 -1.76
CA ASP A 93 9.47 13.13 -2.06
C ASP A 93 7.98 13.39 -1.74
N ARG A 94 7.62 13.31 -0.45
CA ARG A 94 6.27 13.59 0.04
C ARG A 94 6.19 15.02 0.55
N ARG A 95 5.66 15.91 -0.29
CA ARG A 95 5.62 17.36 -0.05
C ARG A 95 4.41 17.70 0.81
N VAL A 96 4.59 18.53 1.84
CA VAL A 96 3.49 19.14 2.59
C VAL A 96 3.06 20.40 1.88
N LEU A 97 1.76 20.51 1.57
CA LEU A 97 1.17 21.60 0.80
C LEU A 97 0.16 22.37 1.65
N GLY A 98 0.19 23.70 1.57
CA GLY A 98 -0.89 24.53 2.07
C GLY A 98 -2.13 24.44 1.18
N ARG A 99 -3.28 24.91 1.67
CA ARG A 99 -4.55 24.89 0.94
C ARG A 99 -4.43 25.44 -0.49
N ASP A 100 -3.81 26.61 -0.66
CA ASP A 100 -3.75 27.26 -1.98
C ASP A 100 -2.88 26.47 -2.97
N GLU A 101 -1.89 25.72 -2.49
CA GLU A 101 -1.08 24.82 -3.30
C GLU A 101 -1.87 23.55 -3.67
N VAL A 102 -2.64 23.01 -2.74
CA VAL A 102 -3.58 21.91 -3.01
C VAL A 102 -4.55 22.28 -4.15
N LEU A 103 -5.11 23.48 -4.11
CA LEU A 103 -6.03 23.97 -5.15
C LEU A 103 -5.34 24.27 -6.50
N LYS A 104 -4.02 24.50 -6.51
CA LYS A 104 -3.25 24.57 -7.75
C LYS A 104 -3.00 23.18 -8.35
N VAL A 105 -2.78 22.17 -7.51
CA VAL A 105 -2.60 20.78 -7.94
C VAL A 105 -3.91 20.21 -8.47
N GLU A 106 -5.03 20.41 -7.76
CA GLU A 106 -6.36 19.95 -8.17
C GLU A 106 -7.39 21.09 -8.12
N PRO A 107 -7.56 21.84 -9.22
CA PRO A 107 -8.52 22.95 -9.30
C PRO A 107 -9.99 22.52 -9.13
N ALA A 108 -10.35 21.25 -9.41
CA ALA A 108 -11.73 20.78 -9.22
C ALA A 108 -12.18 20.83 -7.75
N LEU A 109 -11.24 20.86 -6.80
CA LEU A 109 -11.53 21.01 -5.37
C LEU A 109 -11.88 22.45 -4.96
N ALA A 110 -11.83 23.44 -5.87
CA ALA A 110 -12.06 24.85 -5.53
C ALA A 110 -13.39 25.09 -4.80
N THR A 111 -14.46 24.41 -5.18
CA THR A 111 -15.78 24.52 -4.53
C THR A 111 -15.79 24.02 -3.09
N PHE A 112 -14.92 23.05 -2.77
CA PHE A 112 -14.73 22.47 -1.43
C PHE A 112 -13.56 23.11 -0.67
N GLY A 113 -12.78 23.97 -1.32
CA GLY A 113 -11.49 24.47 -0.81
C GLY A 113 -11.55 25.10 0.58
N HIS A 114 -12.67 25.73 0.95
CA HIS A 114 -12.87 26.33 2.28
C HIS A 114 -12.80 25.31 3.44
N ARG A 115 -13.01 24.02 3.16
CA ARG A 115 -12.91 22.93 4.15
C ARG A 115 -11.55 22.25 4.15
N ILE A 116 -10.64 22.64 3.26
CA ILE A 116 -9.30 22.05 3.15
C ILE A 116 -8.33 22.86 4.00
N PHE A 117 -7.65 22.19 4.91
CA PHE A 117 -6.61 22.79 5.77
C PHE A 117 -5.23 22.70 5.12
N GLY A 118 -5.00 21.68 4.29
CA GLY A 118 -3.77 21.45 3.56
C GLY A 118 -3.76 20.04 2.97
N GLY A 119 -2.59 19.61 2.51
CA GLY A 119 -2.43 18.29 1.92
C GLY A 119 -1.00 17.81 1.90
N THR A 120 -0.82 16.59 1.44
CA THR A 120 0.48 15.99 1.13
C THR A 120 0.46 15.45 -0.28
N PHE A 121 1.50 15.71 -1.05
CA PHE A 121 1.60 15.32 -2.44
C PHE A 121 2.90 14.58 -2.71
N THR A 122 2.79 13.40 -3.33
CA THR A 122 3.94 12.60 -3.76
C THR A 122 3.97 12.55 -5.28
N PRO A 123 4.87 13.29 -5.97
CA PRO A 123 4.89 13.36 -7.43
C PRO A 123 5.30 12.05 -8.11
N SER A 124 6.09 11.22 -7.42
CA SER A 124 6.58 9.96 -7.96
C SER A 124 5.52 8.86 -8.02
N ASP A 125 4.41 9.03 -7.29
CA ASP A 125 3.36 8.03 -7.22
C ASP A 125 2.57 7.98 -8.54
N GLU A 126 2.04 6.81 -8.83
CA GLU A 126 1.32 6.53 -10.06
C GLU A 126 0.04 5.74 -9.79
N SER A 127 -0.88 5.78 -10.75
CA SER A 127 -2.11 4.99 -10.74
C SER A 127 -2.31 4.27 -12.07
N GLY A 128 -3.20 3.28 -12.10
CA GLY A 128 -3.56 2.56 -13.32
C GLY A 128 -4.57 1.44 -13.03
N ASP A 129 -5.04 0.78 -14.08
CA ASP A 129 -5.98 -0.33 -13.99
C ASP A 129 -5.26 -1.63 -13.59
N ALA A 130 -5.42 -2.01 -12.33
CA ALA A 130 -4.84 -3.22 -11.77
C ALA A 130 -5.35 -4.51 -12.44
N LYS A 131 -6.61 -4.55 -12.92
CA LYS A 131 -7.16 -5.72 -13.61
C LYS A 131 -6.50 -5.89 -14.96
N VAL A 132 -6.40 -4.82 -15.75
CA VAL A 132 -5.72 -4.85 -17.07
C VAL A 132 -4.26 -5.24 -16.90
N PHE A 133 -3.56 -4.63 -15.93
CA PHE A 133 -2.17 -4.94 -15.63
C PHE A 133 -1.98 -6.43 -15.30
N THR A 134 -2.73 -6.96 -14.33
CA THR A 134 -2.58 -8.36 -13.89
C THR A 134 -2.95 -9.37 -14.96
N GLN A 135 -3.97 -9.11 -15.79
CA GLN A 135 -4.34 -9.97 -16.90
C GLN A 135 -3.27 -10.01 -18.00
N LYS A 136 -2.68 -8.86 -18.35
CA LYS A 136 -1.58 -8.79 -19.32
C LYS A 136 -0.32 -9.48 -18.77
N LEU A 137 0.00 -9.27 -17.50
CA LEU A 137 1.12 -9.94 -16.85
C LEU A 137 0.95 -11.46 -16.82
N ALA A 138 -0.24 -11.95 -16.45
CA ALA A 138 -0.54 -13.38 -16.45
C ALA A 138 -0.33 -14.00 -17.85
N ARG A 139 -0.81 -13.32 -18.90
CA ARG A 139 -0.58 -13.75 -20.28
C ARG A 139 0.91 -13.82 -20.63
N LEU A 140 1.69 -12.81 -20.28
CA LEU A 140 3.14 -12.80 -20.53
C LEU A 140 3.90 -13.90 -19.76
N CYS A 141 3.42 -14.27 -18.57
CA CYS A 141 3.92 -15.41 -17.82
C CYS A 141 3.57 -16.73 -18.52
N ALA A 142 2.33 -16.88 -19.01
CA ALA A 142 1.89 -18.06 -19.76
C ALA A 142 2.70 -18.25 -21.06
N GLU A 143 2.96 -17.16 -21.78
CA GLU A 143 3.81 -17.15 -22.98
C GLU A 143 5.27 -17.56 -22.68
N ARG A 144 5.72 -17.44 -21.43
CA ARG A 144 7.03 -17.91 -20.93
C ARG A 144 6.98 -19.32 -20.32
N GLY A 145 5.84 -20.01 -20.41
CA GLY A 145 5.68 -21.39 -19.96
C GLY A 145 5.10 -21.56 -18.55
N ALA A 146 4.70 -20.48 -17.87
CA ALA A 146 3.98 -20.61 -16.60
C ALA A 146 2.57 -21.20 -16.82
N GLN A 147 2.16 -22.12 -15.95
CA GLN A 147 0.79 -22.62 -15.94
C GLN A 147 0.00 -21.88 -14.85
N LEU A 148 -1.12 -21.28 -15.25
CA LEU A 148 -2.00 -20.55 -14.33
C LEU A 148 -3.22 -21.42 -14.03
N LEU A 149 -3.29 -21.93 -12.81
CA LEU A 149 -4.39 -22.75 -12.32
C LEU A 149 -5.35 -21.86 -11.52
N TYR A 150 -6.40 -21.38 -12.19
CA TYR A 150 -7.48 -20.61 -11.55
C TYR A 150 -8.56 -21.53 -11.02
N GLU A 151 -9.32 -21.09 -10.02
CA GLU A 151 -10.41 -21.87 -9.42
C GLU A 151 -9.90 -23.22 -8.87
N HIS A 152 -8.69 -23.22 -8.28
CA HIS A 152 -8.14 -24.37 -7.59
C HIS A 152 -7.89 -24.05 -6.12
N ASP A 153 -8.50 -24.84 -5.24
CA ASP A 153 -8.28 -24.73 -3.80
C ASP A 153 -7.00 -25.47 -3.41
N ILE A 154 -6.15 -24.81 -2.62
CA ILE A 154 -4.98 -25.46 -2.00
C ILE A 154 -5.47 -26.24 -0.78
N LEU A 155 -5.45 -27.58 -0.89
CA LEU A 155 -5.88 -28.48 0.19
C LEU A 155 -4.77 -28.80 1.19
N GLY A 156 -3.51 -28.72 0.75
CA GLY A 156 -2.38 -29.03 1.61
C GLY A 156 -1.03 -28.87 0.94
N LEU A 157 0.01 -28.72 1.77
CA LEU A 157 1.41 -28.73 1.35
C LEU A 157 2.03 -30.03 1.83
N GLN A 158 2.53 -30.84 0.90
CA GLN A 158 3.24 -32.09 1.21
C GLN A 158 4.70 -31.77 1.51
N ARG A 159 5.16 -32.20 2.69
CA ARG A 159 6.52 -31.96 3.19
C ARG A 159 7.39 -33.19 3.03
N ALA A 160 8.62 -32.97 2.61
CA ALA A 160 9.69 -33.96 2.65
C ALA A 160 10.89 -33.36 3.38
N GLY A 161 11.18 -33.87 4.58
CA GLY A 161 12.20 -33.28 5.46
C GLY A 161 11.82 -31.87 5.92
N ASP A 162 12.70 -30.91 5.68
CA ASP A 162 12.52 -29.48 5.95
C ASP A 162 11.91 -28.70 4.77
N GLY A 163 11.68 -29.35 3.63
CA GLY A 163 11.14 -28.75 2.41
C GLY A 163 9.67 -29.04 2.13
N ILE A 164 9.08 -28.24 1.23
CA ILE A 164 7.81 -28.55 0.56
C ILE A 164 8.13 -29.22 -0.77
N GLU A 165 7.56 -30.41 -1.01
CA GLU A 165 7.77 -31.17 -2.26
C GLU A 165 6.61 -31.01 -3.24
N ALA A 166 5.37 -30.94 -2.74
CA ALA A 166 4.18 -30.83 -3.58
C ALA A 166 3.08 -30.00 -2.93
N VAL A 167 2.17 -29.50 -3.77
CA VAL A 167 0.93 -28.82 -3.35
C VAL A 167 -0.24 -29.69 -3.80
N GLN A 168 -1.09 -30.08 -2.87
CA GLN A 168 -2.33 -30.76 -3.19
C GLN A 168 -3.41 -29.72 -3.52
N ILE A 169 -4.03 -29.87 -4.68
CA ILE A 169 -5.06 -28.96 -5.18
C ILE A 169 -6.35 -29.72 -5.52
N ALA A 170 -7.48 -29.02 -5.44
CA ALA A 170 -8.78 -29.47 -5.93
C ALA A 170 -9.42 -28.40 -6.84
N HIS A 171 -10.28 -28.85 -7.75
CA HIS A 171 -11.08 -28.03 -8.66
C HIS A 171 -12.46 -27.72 -8.07
#